data_AF-T1EWT4-F1
#
_entry.id   AF-T1EWT4-F1
#
_cell.length_a   1.000
_cell.length_b   1.000
_cell.length_c   1.000
_cell.angle_alpha   90.00
_cell.angle_beta   90.00
_cell.angle_gamma   90.00
#
_symmetry.space_group_name_H-M   'P 1'
#
loop_
_entity.id
_entity.type
_entity.pdbx_description
1 polymer ?
#
loop_
_entity_poly.entity_id
_entity_poly.type
_entity_poly.pdbx_seq_one_letter_code
_entity_poly.pdbx_strand_id
1 'polypeptide(L)'
;MVRNYIRKSTRCSFYNDESLKIAVESVTNGMPLKTAVKKYGVPARTLKRHQMAMTKFPGKIMLGHFHSIFTKDQELELVEIIKSMEKSLFGMTTTDVRKVAFEFAEKMKLSHPFKVEMKMAGIDWMYGFLKRHPTLSIRKPRGRKRKSERATLLTSSPNKKLLQEKDDQNCKKIKRSKDLLDIKSKTVKRTKDTTPCGTCTQIFCKDVTGRQWIKCQKCGIWHHNGCQGLEEDYNDIFICIECDD
;
A
#
# COMPACT_ATOMS: atom_id res chain seq x y z
N MET A 1 3.94 -3.78 -6.67
CA MET A 1 4.91 -4.82 -6.28
C MET A 1 5.03 -4.79 -4.76
N VAL A 2 4.35 -5.66 -4.03
CA VAL A 2 4.29 -5.56 -2.56
C VAL A 2 5.69 -5.77 -1.97
N ARG A 3 6.19 -4.82 -1.16
CA ARG A 3 7.58 -4.84 -0.62
C ARG A 3 7.92 -6.10 0.16
N ASN A 4 7.03 -6.52 1.06
CA ASN A 4 7.27 -7.60 2.02
C ASN A 4 6.27 -8.75 1.84
N TYR A 5 6.02 -9.16 0.60
CA TYR A 5 5.09 -10.27 0.35
C TYR A 5 5.74 -11.62 0.65
N ILE A 6 5.18 -12.34 1.62
CA ILE A 6 5.51 -13.74 1.88
C ILE A 6 4.43 -14.61 1.23
N ARG A 7 4.85 -15.50 0.34
CA ARG A 7 3.94 -16.37 -0.40
C ARG A 7 3.47 -17.51 0.49
N LYS A 8 2.15 -17.71 0.56
CA LYS A 8 1.53 -18.81 1.34
C LYS A 8 1.44 -20.14 0.58
N SER A 9 1.43 -20.10 -0.75
CA SER A 9 1.27 -21.33 -1.57
C SER A 9 2.61 -21.90 -2.01
N THR A 10 2.68 -23.24 -2.05
CA THR A 10 3.80 -24.03 -2.59
C THR A 10 3.66 -24.32 -4.08
N ARG A 11 2.64 -23.77 -4.76
CA ARG A 11 2.40 -24.04 -6.19
C ARG A 11 3.63 -23.64 -7.04
N CYS A 12 4.02 -24.46 -8.01
CA CYS A 12 5.22 -24.24 -8.84
C CYS A 12 6.55 -24.19 -8.04
N SER A 13 6.63 -24.75 -6.83
CA SER A 13 7.92 -24.91 -6.13
C SER A 13 8.74 -26.10 -6.64
N PHE A 14 8.10 -27.05 -7.31
CA PHE A 14 8.69 -28.34 -7.70
C PHE A 14 9.31 -28.35 -9.10
N TYR A 15 9.20 -27.26 -9.86
CA TYR A 15 9.75 -27.14 -11.21
C TYR A 15 10.20 -25.70 -11.48
N ASN A 16 11.17 -25.53 -12.37
CA ASN A 16 11.78 -24.24 -12.70
C ASN A 16 11.39 -23.77 -14.13
N ASP A 17 11.75 -22.52 -14.48
CA ASP A 17 11.44 -21.94 -15.80
C ASP A 17 12.01 -22.79 -16.95
N GLU A 18 13.22 -23.33 -16.78
CA GLU A 18 13.88 -24.14 -17.82
C GLU A 18 13.14 -25.45 -18.09
N SER A 19 12.80 -26.20 -17.03
CA SER A 19 12.03 -27.44 -17.12
C SER A 19 10.65 -27.20 -17.72
N LEU A 20 10.00 -26.07 -17.42
CA LEU A 20 8.73 -25.68 -18.01
C LEU A 20 8.89 -25.42 -19.51
N LYS A 21 9.91 -24.66 -19.91
CA LYS A 21 10.18 -24.34 -21.32
C LYS A 21 10.41 -25.61 -22.14
N ILE A 22 11.29 -26.49 -21.67
CA ILE A 22 11.60 -27.77 -22.32
C ILE A 22 10.35 -28.68 -22.38
N ALA A 23 9.55 -28.70 -21.31
CA ALA A 23 8.33 -29.51 -21.28
C ALA A 23 7.27 -29.00 -22.26
N VAL A 24 7.11 -27.67 -22.38
CA VAL A 24 6.21 -27.07 -23.37
C VAL A 24 6.69 -27.38 -24.79
N GLU A 25 7.97 -27.22 -25.07
CA GLU A 25 8.56 -27.52 -26.38
C GLU A 25 8.43 -29.00 -26.76
N SER A 26 8.67 -29.91 -25.81
CA SER A 26 8.48 -31.34 -26.02
C SER A 26 7.03 -31.69 -26.37
N VAL A 27 6.07 -31.06 -25.68
CA VAL A 27 4.63 -31.27 -25.94
C VAL A 27 4.20 -30.67 -27.26
N THR A 28 4.73 -29.51 -27.65
CA THR A 28 4.48 -28.93 -28.99
C THR A 28 5.06 -29.78 -30.10
N ASN A 29 6.18 -30.47 -29.85
CA ASN A 29 6.78 -31.44 -30.77
C ASN A 29 6.06 -32.81 -30.79
N GLY A 30 4.88 -32.93 -30.16
CA GLY A 30 4.04 -34.12 -30.22
C GLY A 30 4.19 -35.09 -29.05
N MET A 31 4.98 -34.78 -28.01
CA MET A 31 5.08 -35.64 -26.84
C MET A 31 3.74 -35.68 -26.05
N PRO A 32 3.23 -36.87 -25.68
CA PRO A 32 2.02 -36.97 -24.87
C PRO A 32 2.18 -36.28 -23.50
N LEU A 33 1.13 -35.56 -23.06
CA LEU A 33 1.13 -34.81 -21.79
C LEU A 33 1.55 -35.67 -20.59
N LYS A 34 1.02 -36.91 -20.47
CA LYS A 34 1.36 -37.82 -19.36
C LYS A 34 2.85 -38.15 -19.29
N THR A 35 3.49 -38.31 -20.45
CA THR A 35 4.93 -38.58 -20.55
C THR A 35 5.74 -37.35 -20.15
N ALA A 36 5.33 -36.17 -20.60
CA ALA A 36 5.96 -34.90 -20.22
C ALA A 36 5.86 -34.62 -18.71
N VAL A 37 4.72 -34.93 -18.08
CA VAL A 37 4.57 -34.80 -16.61
C VAL A 37 5.58 -35.68 -15.88
N LYS A 38 5.72 -36.95 -16.26
CA LYS A 38 6.66 -37.87 -15.62
C LYS A 38 8.11 -37.44 -15.80
N LYS A 39 8.45 -36.92 -16.99
CA LYS A 39 9.83 -36.55 -17.34
C LYS A 39 10.29 -35.23 -16.70
N TYR A 40 9.42 -34.23 -16.66
CA TYR A 40 9.79 -32.86 -16.26
C TYR A 40 9.16 -32.40 -14.94
N GLY A 41 8.27 -33.19 -14.33
CA GLY A 41 7.61 -32.84 -13.06
C GLY A 41 6.61 -31.69 -13.16
N VAL A 42 6.32 -31.20 -14.37
CA VAL A 42 5.36 -30.12 -14.60
C VAL A 42 3.94 -30.69 -14.64
N PRO A 43 2.97 -30.16 -13.86
CA PRO A 43 1.60 -30.66 -13.87
C PRO A 43 0.93 -30.57 -15.24
N ALA A 44 0.17 -31.61 -15.62
CA ALA A 44 -0.52 -31.70 -16.93
C ALA A 44 -1.41 -30.48 -17.21
N ARG A 45 -2.09 -29.96 -16.18
CA ARG A 45 -2.95 -28.77 -16.31
C ARG A 45 -2.17 -27.52 -16.68
N THR A 46 -0.93 -27.39 -16.19
CA THR A 46 -0.02 -26.29 -16.55
C THR A 46 0.39 -26.42 -18.01
N LEU A 47 0.84 -27.60 -18.43
CA LEU A 47 1.24 -27.86 -19.82
C LEU A 47 0.08 -27.63 -20.81
N LYS A 48 -1.13 -28.13 -20.50
CA LYS A 48 -2.32 -27.92 -21.31
C LYS A 48 -2.68 -26.44 -21.44
N ARG A 49 -2.54 -25.64 -20.38
CA ARG A 49 -2.76 -24.18 -20.45
C ARG A 49 -1.77 -23.48 -21.36
N HIS A 50 -0.51 -23.89 -21.37
CA HIS A 50 0.50 -23.35 -22.29
C HIS A 50 0.23 -23.78 -23.75
N GLN A 51 -0.18 -25.03 -23.97
CA GLN A 51 -0.55 -25.53 -25.30
C GLN A 51 -1.76 -24.80 -25.89
N MET A 52 -2.77 -24.48 -25.07
CA MET A 52 -3.96 -23.75 -25.48
C MET A 52 -3.76 -22.22 -25.57
N ALA A 53 -2.51 -21.74 -25.53
CA ALA A 53 -2.16 -20.31 -25.53
C ALA A 53 -2.92 -19.46 -24.48
N MET A 54 -3.39 -20.07 -23.39
CA MET A 54 -4.12 -19.38 -22.32
C MET A 54 -3.20 -18.58 -21.37
N THR A 55 -1.89 -18.55 -21.66
CA THR A 55 -0.86 -17.92 -20.84
C THR A 55 -0.26 -16.74 -21.60
N LYS A 56 -0.17 -15.57 -20.95
CA LYS A 56 0.44 -14.36 -21.54
C LYS A 56 1.92 -14.55 -21.90
N PHE A 57 2.61 -15.43 -21.19
CA PHE A 57 4.05 -15.69 -21.38
C PHE A 57 4.27 -17.22 -21.46
N PRO A 58 4.36 -17.79 -22.67
CA PRO A 58 4.59 -19.23 -22.83
C PRO A 58 5.98 -19.61 -22.31
N GLY A 59 6.09 -20.78 -21.67
CA GLY A 59 7.37 -21.30 -21.18
C GLY A 59 7.96 -20.59 -19.95
N LYS A 60 7.25 -19.62 -19.35
CA LYS A 60 7.72 -18.89 -18.17
C LYS A 60 6.76 -19.04 -16.99
N ILE A 61 7.30 -19.33 -15.82
CA ILE A 61 6.53 -19.40 -14.57
C ILE A 61 6.24 -17.96 -14.12
N MET A 62 5.02 -17.51 -14.41
CA MET A 62 4.52 -16.23 -13.94
C MET A 62 3.55 -16.45 -12.77
N LEU A 63 3.95 -16.01 -11.58
CA LEU A 63 3.15 -16.11 -10.37
C LEU A 63 2.67 -14.72 -9.92
N GLY A 64 1.40 -14.65 -9.54
CA GLY A 64 0.79 -13.42 -9.04
C GLY A 64 0.48 -12.40 -10.13
N HIS A 65 -0.17 -11.31 -9.72
CA HIS A 65 -0.59 -10.23 -10.62
C HIS A 65 0.55 -9.23 -10.90
N PHE A 66 1.43 -8.99 -9.92
CA PHE A 66 2.48 -7.99 -10.03
C PHE A 66 3.75 -8.57 -10.65
N HIS A 67 4.15 -8.07 -11.82
CA HIS A 67 5.43 -8.35 -12.45
C HIS A 67 6.20 -7.06 -12.77
N SER A 68 7.48 -7.16 -13.17
CA SER A 68 8.20 -5.99 -13.68
C SER A 68 7.59 -5.55 -15.01
N ILE A 69 7.50 -4.24 -15.19
CA ILE A 69 6.95 -3.60 -16.39
C ILE A 69 8.01 -3.59 -17.50
N PHE A 70 9.26 -3.39 -17.09
CA PHE A 70 10.41 -3.32 -17.99
C PHE A 70 11.04 -4.69 -18.19
N THR A 71 11.52 -4.96 -19.40
CA THR A 71 12.42 -6.08 -19.67
C THR A 71 13.78 -5.86 -19.00
N LYS A 72 14.62 -6.89 -18.91
CA LYS A 72 15.96 -6.75 -18.33
C LYS A 72 16.77 -5.68 -19.06
N ASP A 73 16.70 -5.67 -20.39
CA ASP A 73 17.46 -4.73 -21.22
C ASP A 73 16.95 -3.29 -21.05
N GLN A 74 15.63 -3.11 -20.99
CA GLN A 74 15.02 -1.81 -20.69
C GLN A 74 15.36 -1.30 -19.29
N GLU A 75 15.45 -2.18 -18.30
CA GLU A 75 15.90 -1.78 -16.97
C GLU A 75 17.36 -1.31 -16.98
N LEU A 76 18.23 -1.93 -17.79
CA LEU A 76 19.63 -1.51 -17.92
C LEU A 76 19.75 -0.14 -18.59
N GLU A 77 18.98 0.10 -19.66
CA GLU A 77 18.92 1.42 -20.31
C GLU A 77 18.46 2.50 -19.31
N LEU A 78 17.43 2.20 -18.52
CA LEU A 78 16.95 3.10 -17.48
C LEU A 78 18.01 3.36 -16.40
N VAL A 79 18.79 2.35 -16.01
CA VAL A 79 19.92 2.50 -15.07
C VAL A 79 20.99 3.43 -15.65
N GLU A 80 21.28 3.34 -16.94
CA GLU A 80 22.27 4.20 -17.60
C GLU A 80 21.80 5.66 -17.68
N ILE A 81 20.53 5.89 -18.03
CA ILE A 81 19.88 7.20 -17.98
C ILE A 81 19.98 7.80 -16.57
N ILE A 82 19.66 7.00 -15.55
CA ILE A 82 19.75 7.41 -14.16
C ILE A 82 21.19 7.83 -13.78
N LYS A 83 22.19 7.03 -14.17
CA LYS A 83 23.60 7.32 -13.88
C LYS A 83 24.10 8.56 -14.59
N SER A 84 23.66 8.82 -15.82
CA SER A 84 24.04 10.04 -16.55
C SER A 84 23.41 11.27 -15.91
N MET A 85 22.14 11.20 -15.49
CA MET A 85 21.47 12.27 -14.76
C MET A 85 22.09 12.53 -13.38
N GLU A 86 22.53 11.49 -12.68
CA GLU A 86 23.20 11.62 -11.38
C GLU A 86 24.53 12.37 -11.48
N LYS A 87 25.30 12.17 -12.56
CA LYS A 87 26.55 12.90 -12.81
C LYS A 87 26.34 14.39 -13.07
N SER A 88 25.25 14.72 -13.76
CA SER A 88 24.96 16.11 -14.18
C SER A 88 24.24 16.95 -13.11
N LEU A 89 23.65 16.31 -12.08
CA LEU A 89 22.82 16.97 -11.07
C LEU A 89 23.39 16.75 -9.65
N PHE A 90 22.89 17.50 -8.66
CA PHE A 90 23.30 17.41 -7.24
C PHE A 90 22.82 16.13 -6.51
N GLY A 91 22.86 14.99 -7.20
CA GLY A 91 22.31 13.71 -6.78
C GLY A 91 20.82 13.59 -7.09
N MET A 92 20.40 12.40 -7.50
CA MET A 92 19.01 12.13 -7.86
C MET A 92 18.20 11.75 -6.62
N THR A 93 16.98 12.27 -6.49
CA THR A 93 16.08 11.89 -5.39
C THR A 93 15.21 10.69 -5.75
N THR A 94 14.61 10.05 -4.74
CA THR A 94 13.64 8.97 -4.95
C THR A 94 12.43 9.40 -5.78
N THR A 95 12.04 10.67 -5.73
CA THR A 95 10.94 11.19 -6.55
C THR A 95 11.33 11.32 -8.00
N ASP A 96 12.57 11.72 -8.29
CA ASP A 96 13.04 11.91 -9.66
C ASP A 96 13.12 10.56 -10.37
N VAL A 97 13.65 9.53 -9.72
CA VAL A 97 13.70 8.15 -10.27
C VAL A 97 12.31 7.68 -10.68
N ARG A 98 11.31 7.97 -9.86
CA ARG A 98 9.93 7.56 -10.10
C ARG A 98 9.30 8.31 -11.27
N LYS A 99 9.66 9.58 -11.47
CA LYS A 99 9.20 10.38 -12.62
C LYS A 99 9.88 9.92 -13.91
N VAL A 100 11.21 9.77 -13.89
CA VAL A 100 11.99 9.26 -15.03
C VAL A 100 11.48 7.88 -15.47
N ALA A 101 11.18 6.99 -14.53
CA ALA A 101 10.61 5.69 -14.85
C ALA A 101 9.21 5.77 -15.50
N PHE A 102 8.38 6.74 -15.09
CA PHE A 102 7.07 6.94 -15.70
C PHE A 102 7.22 7.47 -17.14
N GLU A 103 8.04 8.51 -17.32
CA GLU A 103 8.32 9.09 -18.63
C GLU A 103 8.94 8.07 -19.60
N PHE A 104 9.85 7.24 -19.10
CA PHE A 104 10.45 6.16 -19.87
C PHE A 104 9.40 5.12 -20.31
N ALA A 105 8.46 4.76 -19.43
CA ALA A 105 7.39 3.82 -19.76
C ALA A 105 6.42 4.38 -20.82
N GLU A 106 6.04 5.65 -20.71
CA GLU A 106 5.21 6.36 -21.69
C GLU A 106 5.92 6.48 -23.05
N LYS A 107 7.21 6.83 -23.05
CA LYS A 107 8.03 6.90 -24.27
C LYS A 107 8.10 5.56 -25.00
N MET A 108 8.24 4.47 -24.24
CA MET A 108 8.27 3.10 -24.76
C MET A 108 6.87 2.54 -25.05
N LYS A 109 5.79 3.32 -24.81
CA LYS A 109 4.39 2.93 -24.98
C LYS A 109 4.04 1.62 -24.26
N LEU A 110 4.61 1.41 -23.09
CA LEU A 110 4.39 0.21 -22.29
C LEU A 110 3.16 0.37 -21.42
N SER A 111 2.28 -0.65 -21.41
CA SER A 111 1.17 -0.69 -20.46
C SER A 111 1.71 -0.81 -19.04
N HIS A 112 1.37 0.16 -18.17
CA HIS A 112 1.87 0.21 -16.81
C HIS A 112 0.78 0.52 -15.76
N PRO A 113 0.91 -0.03 -14.53
CA PRO A 113 0.03 0.27 -13.40
C PRO A 113 0.41 1.57 -12.67
N PHE A 114 1.23 2.44 -13.26
CA PHE A 114 1.60 3.71 -12.63
C PHE A 114 0.41 4.68 -12.60
N LYS A 115 0.39 5.55 -11.58
CA LYS A 115 -0.67 6.55 -11.42
C LYS A 115 -0.43 7.67 -12.43
N VAL A 116 -1.19 7.68 -13.52
CA VAL A 116 -1.09 8.68 -14.59
C VAL A 116 -1.31 10.09 -14.06
N GLU A 117 -2.27 10.28 -13.15
CA GLU A 117 -2.54 11.57 -12.49
C GLU A 117 -1.31 12.17 -11.82
N MET A 118 -0.51 11.32 -11.17
CA MET A 118 0.66 11.74 -10.40
C MET A 118 1.94 11.78 -11.26
N LYS A 119 1.87 11.31 -12.52
CA LYS A 119 2.99 11.20 -13.48
C LYS A 119 4.26 10.62 -12.86
N MET A 120 4.10 9.57 -12.04
CA MET A 120 5.21 8.93 -11.34
C MET A 120 4.94 7.46 -11.07
N ALA A 121 6.01 6.67 -11.08
CA ALA A 121 5.97 5.27 -10.69
C ALA A 121 5.62 5.09 -9.20
N GLY A 122 5.13 3.93 -8.81
CA GLY A 122 4.84 3.61 -7.41
C GLY A 122 6.10 3.52 -6.55
N ILE A 123 6.00 3.84 -5.25
CA ILE A 123 7.12 3.72 -4.32
C ILE A 123 7.64 2.28 -4.25
N ASP A 124 6.73 1.33 -4.25
CA ASP A 124 6.99 -0.10 -4.25
C ASP A 124 7.75 -0.60 -5.48
N TRP A 125 7.41 -0.06 -6.66
CA TRP A 125 8.16 -0.34 -7.88
C TRP A 125 9.61 0.14 -7.75
N MET A 126 9.83 1.35 -7.23
CA MET A 126 11.16 1.94 -7.06
C MET A 126 12.04 1.10 -6.14
N TYR A 127 11.54 0.67 -4.98
CA TYR A 127 12.31 -0.19 -4.09
C TYR A 127 12.63 -1.55 -4.72
N GLY A 128 11.70 -2.13 -5.48
CA GLY A 128 11.96 -3.35 -6.23
C GLY A 128 13.04 -3.17 -7.29
N PHE A 129 13.00 -2.05 -8.03
CA PHE A 129 14.00 -1.68 -9.03
C PHE A 129 15.39 -1.51 -8.41
N LEU A 130 15.51 -0.77 -7.30
CA LEU A 130 16.78 -0.59 -6.58
C LEU A 130 17.31 -1.89 -5.98
N LYS A 131 16.44 -2.80 -5.55
CA LYS A 131 16.84 -4.13 -5.08
C LYS A 131 17.45 -4.97 -6.21
N ARG A 132 16.97 -4.82 -7.44
CA ARG A 132 17.54 -5.49 -8.63
C ARG A 132 18.83 -4.84 -9.10
N HIS A 133 18.97 -3.52 -8.89
CA HIS A 133 20.11 -2.73 -9.36
C HIS A 133 20.84 -2.04 -8.18
N PRO A 134 21.59 -2.81 -7.36
CA PRO A 134 22.28 -2.26 -6.19
C PRO A 134 23.40 -1.27 -6.55
N THR A 135 23.79 -1.19 -7.83
CA THR A 135 24.76 -0.19 -8.31
C THR A 135 24.23 1.24 -8.27
N LEU A 136 22.91 1.43 -8.12
CA LEU A 136 22.29 2.74 -7.96
C LEU A 136 22.21 3.12 -6.48
N SER A 137 23.02 4.09 -6.06
CA SER A 137 22.99 4.61 -4.69
C SER A 137 22.22 5.93 -4.64
N ILE A 138 20.89 5.86 -4.46
CA ILE A 138 20.08 7.07 -4.28
C ILE A 138 20.42 7.73 -2.94
N ARG A 139 20.81 9.00 -3.00
CA ARG A 139 21.13 9.80 -1.82
C ARG A 139 19.90 9.93 -0.91
N LYS A 140 20.01 9.45 0.33
CA LYS A 140 19.03 9.79 1.37
C LYS A 140 19.13 11.30 1.63
N PRO A 141 18.03 12.07 1.54
CA PRO A 141 18.08 13.49 1.87
C PRO A 141 18.57 13.62 3.31
N ARG A 142 19.68 14.35 3.51
CA ARG A 142 20.14 14.71 4.86
C ARG A 142 19.05 15.55 5.48
N GLY A 143 18.38 15.05 6.50
CA GLY A 143 17.40 15.80 7.28
C GLY A 143 18.10 17.04 7.83
N ARG A 144 17.88 18.21 7.20
CA ARG A 144 18.31 19.47 7.77
C ARG A 144 17.49 19.67 9.05
N LYS A 145 18.07 19.39 10.22
CA LYS A 145 17.54 19.91 11.48
C LYS A 145 17.65 21.43 11.36
N ARG A 146 16.56 22.11 11.00
CA ARG A 146 16.49 23.56 11.17
C ARG A 146 16.71 23.80 12.66
N LYS A 147 17.85 24.38 13.04
CA LYS A 147 17.96 25.02 14.36
C LYS A 147 17.01 26.21 14.32
N SER A 148 15.81 26.06 14.89
CA SER A 148 14.98 27.21 15.17
C SER A 148 15.54 27.87 16.42
N GLU A 149 16.41 28.87 16.27
CA GLU A 149 16.77 29.74 17.37
C GLU A 149 15.73 30.85 17.46
N ARG A 150 15.16 31.05 18.65
CA ARG A 150 14.17 32.10 18.90
C ARG A 150 14.93 33.44 18.91
N ALA A 151 14.54 34.38 18.05
CA ALA A 151 15.17 35.69 17.99
C ALA A 151 15.14 36.36 19.39
N THR A 152 16.29 36.68 19.96
CA THR A 152 16.39 37.50 21.17
C THR A 152 16.27 38.97 20.77
N LEU A 153 15.21 39.65 21.22
CA LEU A 153 15.02 41.08 20.98
C LEU A 153 16.12 41.88 21.71
N LEU A 154 17.03 42.51 20.94
CA LEU A 154 18.00 43.50 21.42
C LEU A 154 17.33 44.88 21.53
N THR A 155 16.55 45.15 22.58
CA THR A 155 16.23 46.55 22.95
C THR A 155 15.94 46.68 24.45
N SER A 156 16.67 47.58 25.12
CA SER A 156 16.27 48.19 26.41
C SER A 156 15.14 49.20 26.17
N SER A 157 14.04 48.75 25.58
CA SER A 157 12.88 49.60 25.29
C SER A 157 12.04 49.76 26.57
N PRO A 158 11.63 50.99 26.96
CA PRO A 158 10.83 51.26 28.17
C PRO A 158 9.54 50.45 28.26
N ASN A 159 9.09 49.90 27.13
CA ASN A 159 7.87 49.11 27.01
C ASN A 159 8.10 47.60 27.07
N LYS A 160 9.28 47.11 27.49
CA LYS A 160 9.56 45.66 27.61
C LYS A 160 8.50 44.90 28.41
N LYS A 161 8.04 45.48 29.53
CA LYS A 161 6.98 44.89 30.35
C LYS A 161 5.62 44.86 29.64
N LEU A 162 5.26 45.95 28.96
CA LEU A 162 4.03 46.04 28.16
C LEU A 162 4.05 45.09 26.96
N LEU A 163 5.21 44.86 26.35
CA LEU A 163 5.38 43.90 25.26
C LEU A 163 5.31 42.46 25.79
N GLN A 164 5.93 42.16 26.94
CA GLN A 164 5.82 40.85 27.59
C GLN A 164 4.37 40.53 28.01
N GLU A 165 3.65 41.49 28.58
CA GLU A 165 2.26 41.29 28.97
C GLU A 165 1.34 41.10 27.75
N LYS A 166 1.59 41.83 26.66
CA LYS A 166 0.88 41.63 25.38
C LYS A 166 1.22 40.26 24.77
N ASP A 167 2.48 39.85 24.81
CA ASP A 167 2.94 38.55 24.32
C ASP A 167 2.40 37.40 25.19
N ASP A 168 2.29 37.58 26.50
CA ASP A 168 1.71 36.61 27.43
C ASP A 168 0.19 36.53 27.27
N GLN A 169 -0.49 37.66 27.07
CA GLN A 169 -1.92 37.68 26.72
C GLN A 169 -2.17 37.03 25.36
N ASN A 170 -1.29 37.29 24.37
CA ASN A 170 -1.35 36.66 23.06
C ASN A 170 -1.03 35.16 23.16
N CYS A 171 -0.06 34.75 23.96
CA CYS A 171 0.27 33.35 24.22
C CYS A 171 -0.88 32.62 24.95
N LYS A 172 -1.57 33.29 25.89
CA LYS A 172 -2.78 32.79 26.55
C LYS A 172 -3.97 32.71 25.58
N LYS A 173 -4.13 33.66 24.67
CA LYS A 173 -5.13 33.61 23.57
C LYS A 173 -4.80 32.51 22.57
N ILE A 174 -3.53 32.31 22.22
CA ILE A 174 -3.04 31.25 21.34
C ILE A 174 -3.16 29.89 22.02
N LYS A 175 -2.94 29.78 23.33
CA LYS A 175 -3.21 28.56 24.11
C LYS A 175 -4.71 28.27 24.16
N ARG A 176 -5.56 29.24 24.51
CA ARG A 176 -7.03 29.07 24.41
C ARG A 176 -7.48 28.74 23.00
N SER A 177 -6.92 29.36 21.96
CA SER A 177 -7.25 29.05 20.57
C SER A 177 -6.70 27.70 20.16
N LYS A 178 -5.55 27.26 20.67
CA LYS A 178 -5.00 25.92 20.47
C LYS A 178 -5.79 24.86 21.23
N ASP A 179 -6.30 25.16 22.41
CA ASP A 179 -7.24 24.31 23.15
C ASP A 179 -8.60 24.25 22.41
N LEU A 180 -9.01 25.34 21.75
CA LEU A 180 -10.17 25.40 20.86
C LEU A 180 -9.90 24.84 19.43
N LEU A 181 -8.64 24.71 19.00
CA LEU A 181 -8.22 24.20 17.68
C LEU A 181 -7.64 22.78 17.74
N ASP A 182 -7.32 22.25 18.92
CA ASP A 182 -7.26 20.81 19.18
C ASP A 182 -8.66 20.17 19.12
N ILE A 183 -9.70 21.02 19.06
CA ILE A 183 -11.06 20.62 18.68
C ILE A 183 -11.26 20.66 17.15
N LYS A 184 -10.43 21.38 16.38
CA LYS A 184 -10.55 21.52 14.91
C LYS A 184 -9.19 21.54 14.17
N SER A 185 -8.49 20.41 14.13
CA SER A 185 -7.60 20.10 13.01
C SER A 185 -7.76 18.63 12.59
N LYS A 186 -7.99 18.44 11.30
CA LYS A 186 -8.29 17.18 10.63
C LYS A 186 -7.03 16.29 10.57
N THR A 187 -6.85 15.43 11.56
CA THR A 187 -6.72 13.99 11.25
C THR A 187 -8.00 13.61 10.51
N VAL A 188 -7.99 12.64 9.58
CA VAL A 188 -9.26 11.93 9.31
C VAL A 188 -9.65 11.33 10.65
N LYS A 189 -10.48 12.05 11.42
CA LYS A 189 -11.06 11.55 12.65
C LYS A 189 -11.88 10.38 12.15
N ARG A 190 -11.36 9.16 12.27
CA ARG A 190 -12.23 8.02 12.55
C ARG A 190 -13.08 8.53 13.69
N THR A 191 -14.33 8.85 13.42
CA THR A 191 -15.32 9.00 14.47
C THR A 191 -15.08 7.78 15.34
N LYS A 192 -14.68 7.99 16.60
CA LYS A 192 -14.72 6.88 17.54
C LYS A 192 -16.19 6.51 17.51
N ASP A 193 -16.50 5.39 16.88
CA ASP A 193 -17.84 4.86 16.76
C ASP A 193 -18.27 4.54 18.20
N THR A 194 -18.87 5.54 18.83
CA THR A 194 -19.33 5.50 20.22
C THR A 194 -20.66 4.79 20.34
N THR A 195 -21.15 4.19 19.27
CA THR A 195 -22.41 3.45 19.22
C THR A 195 -22.39 2.36 20.28
N PRO A 196 -23.20 2.48 21.34
CA PRO A 196 -23.32 1.46 22.36
C PRO A 196 -24.28 0.37 21.89
N CYS A 197 -24.08 -0.85 22.36
CA CYS A 197 -25.09 -1.89 22.26
C CYS A 197 -26.33 -1.49 23.08
N GLY A 198 -27.53 -1.57 22.49
CA GLY A 198 -28.78 -1.23 23.18
C GLY A 198 -29.06 -2.06 24.44
N THR A 199 -28.49 -3.28 24.53
CA THR A 199 -28.72 -4.19 25.66
C THR A 199 -27.64 -4.07 26.73
N CYS A 200 -26.36 -4.25 26.37
CA CYS A 200 -25.26 -4.30 27.35
C CYS A 200 -24.48 -2.99 27.48
N THR A 201 -24.82 -1.96 26.70
CA THR A 201 -24.20 -0.62 26.69
C THR A 201 -22.70 -0.58 26.34
N GLN A 202 -22.10 -1.73 26.03
CA GLN A 202 -20.72 -1.82 25.56
C GLN A 202 -20.59 -1.04 24.26
N ILE A 203 -19.55 -0.22 24.16
CA ILE A 203 -19.28 0.62 22.99
C ILE A 203 -18.55 -0.21 21.93
N PHE A 204 -18.98 -0.12 20.66
CA PHE A 204 -18.36 -0.85 19.54
C PHE A 204 -16.84 -0.73 19.51
N CYS A 205 -16.31 0.50 19.60
CA CYS A 205 -14.86 0.72 19.60
C CYS A 205 -14.11 0.17 20.84
N LYS A 206 -14.82 -0.19 21.90
CA LYS A 206 -14.25 -0.77 23.13
C LYS A 206 -14.48 -2.28 23.22
N ASP A 207 -15.25 -2.85 22.29
CA ASP A 207 -15.49 -4.28 22.26
C ASP A 207 -14.32 -5.00 21.57
N VAL A 208 -13.53 -5.70 22.38
CA VAL A 208 -12.41 -6.55 21.92
C VAL A 208 -12.80 -8.03 21.88
N THR A 209 -14.07 -8.36 22.15
CA THR A 209 -14.53 -9.75 22.30
C THR A 209 -14.80 -10.44 20.95
N GLY A 210 -14.85 -9.68 19.85
CA GLY A 210 -15.05 -10.23 18.50
C GLY A 210 -16.47 -10.65 18.18
N ARG A 211 -17.45 -10.26 19.02
CA ARG A 211 -18.88 -10.53 18.81
C ARG A 211 -19.41 -9.83 17.57
N GLN A 212 -20.43 -10.42 16.95
CA GLN A 212 -21.11 -9.85 15.79
C GLN A 212 -22.17 -8.84 16.21
N TRP A 213 -22.36 -7.81 15.37
CA TRP A 213 -23.23 -6.66 15.63
C TRP A 213 -24.29 -6.55 14.54
N ILE A 214 -25.53 -6.32 14.95
CA ILE A 214 -26.69 -6.19 14.06
C ILE A 214 -27.49 -4.93 14.43
N LYS A 215 -28.08 -4.27 13.42
CA LYS A 215 -28.85 -3.03 13.59
C LYS A 215 -30.34 -3.31 13.47
N CYS A 216 -31.13 -2.86 14.45
CA CYS A 216 -32.59 -2.93 14.38
C CYS A 216 -33.12 -2.02 13.26
N GLN A 217 -34.03 -2.54 12.42
CA GLN A 217 -34.62 -1.77 11.31
C GLN A 217 -35.68 -0.74 11.78
N LYS A 218 -36.30 -0.94 12.95
CA LYS A 218 -37.31 -0.01 13.49
C LYS A 218 -36.67 1.17 14.24
N CYS A 219 -35.92 0.92 15.31
CA CYS A 219 -35.33 1.99 16.13
C CYS A 219 -33.93 2.44 15.69
N GLY A 220 -33.27 1.67 14.81
CA GLY A 220 -31.93 2.00 14.33
C GLY A 220 -30.80 1.79 15.35
N ILE A 221 -31.09 1.23 16.52
CA ILE A 221 -30.11 0.91 17.57
C ILE A 221 -29.35 -0.36 17.19
N TRP A 222 -28.07 -0.40 17.53
CA TRP A 222 -27.21 -1.55 17.31
C TRP A 222 -27.17 -2.47 18.53
N HIS A 223 -27.16 -3.77 18.29
CA HIS A 223 -27.08 -4.81 19.32
C HIS A 223 -26.02 -5.84 18.94
N HIS A 224 -25.45 -6.54 19.92
CA HIS A 224 -24.75 -7.79 19.61
C HIS A 224 -25.77 -8.88 19.28
N ASN A 225 -25.46 -9.77 18.33
CA ASN A 225 -26.32 -10.92 18.03
C ASN A 225 -26.64 -11.71 19.30
N GLY A 226 -25.62 -12.08 20.08
CA GLY A 226 -25.80 -12.78 21.35
C GLY A 226 -26.55 -11.97 22.43
N CYS A 227 -26.55 -10.63 22.38
CA CYS A 227 -27.36 -9.81 23.30
C CYS A 227 -28.86 -9.82 22.96
N GLN A 228 -29.23 -10.32 21.79
CA GLN A 228 -30.61 -10.48 21.33
C GLN A 228 -30.96 -11.96 21.11
N GLY A 229 -30.12 -12.89 21.58
CA GLY A 229 -30.34 -14.33 21.45
C GLY A 229 -30.17 -14.87 20.03
N LEU A 230 -29.55 -14.12 19.13
CA LEU A 230 -29.31 -14.53 17.74
C LEU A 230 -28.00 -15.30 17.61
N GLU A 231 -27.97 -16.22 16.65
CA GLU A 231 -26.76 -16.92 16.24
C GLU A 231 -25.72 -15.93 15.70
N GLU A 232 -24.43 -16.25 15.87
CA GLU A 232 -23.34 -15.32 15.52
C GLU A 232 -23.27 -15.05 14.01
N ASP A 233 -23.75 -15.96 13.16
CA ASP A 233 -23.77 -15.82 11.70
C ASP A 233 -25.08 -15.25 11.13
N TYR A 234 -26.04 -14.91 11.99
CA TYR A 234 -27.31 -14.30 11.58
C TYR A 234 -27.10 -12.90 10.97
N ASN A 235 -27.52 -12.74 9.71
CA ASN A 235 -27.34 -11.51 8.93
C ASN A 235 -28.64 -11.00 8.25
N ASP A 236 -29.79 -11.58 8.58
CA ASP A 236 -31.07 -11.22 7.99
C ASP A 236 -31.72 -9.98 8.64
N ILE A 237 -32.91 -9.60 8.17
CA ILE A 237 -33.71 -8.50 8.71
C ILE A 237 -33.94 -8.73 10.21
N PHE A 238 -33.60 -7.73 11.02
CA PHE A 238 -33.67 -7.80 12.48
C PHE A 238 -34.49 -6.65 13.05
N ILE A 239 -35.40 -7.00 13.95
CA ILE A 239 -36.17 -6.10 14.81
C ILE A 239 -35.80 -6.48 16.25
N CYS A 240 -35.40 -5.52 17.07
CA CYS A 240 -35.02 -5.79 18.45
C CYS A 240 -36.25 -6.10 19.31
N ILE A 241 -36.04 -6.77 20.45
CA ILE A 241 -37.10 -7.19 21.37
C ILE A 241 -37.97 -5.99 21.80
N GLU A 242 -37.36 -4.82 22.06
CA GLU A 242 -38.10 -3.59 22.43
C GLU A 242 -38.97 -3.01 21.30
N CYS A 243 -38.76 -3.46 20.06
CA CYS A 243 -39.48 -3.00 18.87
C CYS A 243 -40.35 -4.10 18.26
N ASP A 244 -40.30 -5.32 18.79
CA ASP A 244 -41.10 -6.46 18.31
C ASP A 244 -42.49 -6.54 18.98
N ASP A 245 -42.71 -5.71 20.01
CA ASP A 245 -44.01 -5.42 20.63
C ASP A 245 -44.81 -4.33 19.88
#